data_AF-A0A523ULF4-F1
#
_entry.id   AF-A0A523ULF4-F1
#
_cell.length_a   1.000
_cell.length_b   1.000
_cell.length_c   1.000
_cell.angle_alpha   90.00
_cell.angle_beta   90.00
_cell.angle_gamma   90.00
#
_symmetry.space_group_name_H-M   'P 1'
#
loop_
_entity.id
_entity.type
_entity.pdbx_description
1 polymer ?
#
loop_
_entity_poly.entity_id
_entity_poly.type
_entity_poly.pdbx_seq_one_letter_code
_entity_poly.pdbx_strand_id
1 'polypeptide(L)'
;MIDQRPASLAQKTISIDKLVICRKDQEILRRLAGQVAQLAARPIENEKRDLWFRHNTLEVTRPLIFCDPENGWNEIITEAQMQCQGELAREWEMTLRKETFWGESMGDDRVIEPYFQVPYV
;
A
#
# COMPACT_ATOMS: atom_id res chain seq x y z
N MET A 1 -10.38 -2.98 -14.75
CA MET A 1 -9.85 -3.84 -13.67
C MET A 1 -8.37 -3.52 -13.53
N ILE A 2 -7.92 -3.09 -12.35
CA ILE A 2 -6.50 -2.81 -12.11
C ILE A 2 -5.79 -4.14 -11.92
N ASP A 3 -5.03 -4.56 -12.92
CA ASP A 3 -4.30 -5.81 -12.90
C ASP A 3 -3.14 -5.76 -11.90
N GLN A 4 -3.24 -6.56 -10.84
CA GLN A 4 -2.24 -6.64 -9.76
C GLN A 4 -1.11 -7.63 -10.01
N ARG A 5 -1.03 -8.24 -11.21
CA ARG A 5 0.08 -9.14 -11.55
C ARG A 5 1.42 -8.41 -11.50
N PRO A 6 2.49 -9.02 -10.96
CA PRO A 6 3.83 -8.40 -10.92
C PRO A 6 4.32 -7.90 -12.28
N ALA A 7 4.04 -8.64 -13.36
CA ALA A 7 4.37 -8.25 -14.73
C ALA A 7 3.69 -6.94 -15.17
N SER A 8 2.48 -6.68 -14.68
CA SER A 8 1.67 -5.51 -15.01
C SER A 8 2.08 -4.28 -14.21
N LEU A 9 2.78 -4.47 -13.08
CA LEU A 9 3.34 -3.40 -12.24
C LEU A 9 4.73 -2.95 -12.72
N ALA A 10 5.48 -3.81 -13.40
CA ALA A 10 6.87 -3.56 -13.77
C ALA A 10 7.07 -2.58 -14.96
N GLN A 11 6.03 -2.34 -15.77
CA GLN A 11 6.14 -1.48 -16.97
C GLN A 11 4.83 -0.76 -17.27
N LYS A 12 4.68 0.46 -16.77
CA LYS A 12 3.69 1.41 -17.28
C LYS A 12 4.33 2.77 -17.55
N THR A 13 4.50 3.09 -18.83
CA THR A 13 4.55 4.49 -19.25
C THR A 13 3.12 5.02 -19.20
N ILE A 14 2.82 5.86 -18.22
CA ILE A 14 1.51 6.52 -18.13
C ILE A 14 1.52 7.70 -19.10
N SER A 15 0.56 7.71 -20.03
CA SER A 15 0.38 8.84 -20.95
C SER A 15 -0.09 10.08 -20.17
N ILE A 16 0.30 11.28 -20.62
CA ILE A 16 0.10 12.53 -19.87
C ILE A 16 -1.38 12.78 -19.52
N ASP A 17 -2.29 12.41 -20.41
CA ASP A 17 -3.75 12.51 -20.22
C ASP A 17 -4.26 11.68 -19.04
N LYS A 18 -3.53 10.64 -18.64
CA LYS A 18 -3.86 9.77 -17.51
C LYS A 18 -3.28 10.24 -16.18
N LEU A 19 -2.47 11.29 -16.18
CA LEU A 19 -1.95 11.95 -14.96
C LEU A 19 -2.95 12.93 -14.33
N VAL A 20 -4.11 13.13 -14.96
CA VAL A 20 -5.12 14.07 -14.48
C VAL A 20 -5.83 13.52 -13.24
N ILE A 21 -5.74 14.24 -12.12
CA ILE A 21 -6.43 13.90 -10.87
C ILE A 21 -7.47 14.98 -10.55
N CYS A 22 -8.75 14.63 -10.63
CA CYS A 22 -9.84 15.55 -10.33
C CYS A 22 -9.97 15.81 -8.81
N ARG A 23 -10.71 16.87 -8.43
CA ARG A 23 -10.88 17.25 -7.02
C ARG A 23 -11.43 16.12 -6.14
N LYS A 24 -12.41 15.37 -6.64
CA LYS A 24 -13.01 14.24 -5.92
C LYS A 24 -11.97 13.15 -5.62
N ASP A 25 -11.15 12.80 -6.61
CA ASP A 25 -10.07 11.82 -6.44
C ASP A 25 -9.02 12.31 -5.43
N GLN A 26 -8.67 13.59 -5.45
CA GLN A 26 -7.75 14.17 -4.45
C GLN A 26 -8.28 14.05 -3.02
N GLU A 27 -9.58 14.28 -2.82
CA GLU A 27 -10.22 14.17 -1.50
C GLU A 27 -10.20 12.72 -0.99
N ILE A 28 -10.48 11.76 -1.86
CA ILE A 28 -10.40 10.31 -1.56
C ILE A 28 -8.96 9.93 -1.17
N LEU A 29 -7.98 10.32 -1.98
CA LEU A 29 -6.57 9.99 -1.76
C LEU A 29 -6.02 10.61 -0.47
N ARG A 30 -6.35 11.88 -0.18
CA ARG A 30 -5.94 12.52 1.09
C ARG A 30 -6.50 11.80 2.31
N ARG A 31 -7.77 11.37 2.25
CA ARG A 31 -8.40 10.62 3.34
C ARG A 31 -7.67 9.30 3.58
N LEU A 32 -7.45 8.52 2.52
CA LEU A 32 -6.75 7.23 2.61
C LEU A 32 -5.30 7.39 3.09
N ALA A 33 -4.58 8.38 2.57
CA ALA A 33 -3.21 8.69 3.02
C ALA A 33 -3.18 9.10 4.51
N GLY A 34 -4.19 9.82 4.98
CA GLY A 34 -4.35 10.14 6.40
C GLY A 34 -4.53 8.90 7.28
N GLN A 35 -5.27 7.89 6.80
CA GLN A 35 -5.43 6.62 7.51
C GLN A 35 -4.10 5.87 7.59
N VAL A 36 -3.37 5.77 6.47
CA VAL A 36 -2.03 5.13 6.44
C VAL A 36 -1.06 5.85 7.38
N ALA A 37 -1.06 7.19 7.39
CA ALA A 37 -0.21 7.97 8.30
C ALA A 37 -0.53 7.70 9.78
N GLN A 38 -1.81 7.54 10.14
CA GLN A 38 -2.20 7.18 11.49
C GLN A 38 -1.73 5.76 11.87
N LEU A 39 -1.85 4.81 10.95
CA LEU A 39 -1.39 3.42 11.15
C LEU A 39 0.14 3.36 11.31
N ALA A 40 0.88 4.09 10.45
CA ALA A 40 2.34 4.18 10.49
C ALA A 40 2.87 4.84 11.78
N ALA A 41 2.09 5.71 12.41
CA ALA A 41 2.47 6.41 13.64
C ALA A 41 2.27 5.57 14.92
N ARG A 42 1.72 4.36 14.82
CA ARG A 42 1.49 3.52 16.01
C ARG A 42 2.81 3.02 16.59
N PRO A 43 2.93 2.89 17.93
CA PRO A 43 4.16 2.37 18.56
C PRO A 43 4.59 0.99 18.05
N ILE A 44 3.62 0.11 17.73
CA ILE A 44 3.89 -1.24 17.22
C ILE A 44 4.70 -1.25 15.91
N GLU A 45 4.60 -0.21 15.09
CA GLU A 45 5.38 -0.15 13.84
C GLU A 45 6.88 0.05 14.11
N ASN A 46 7.24 0.72 15.22
CA ASN A 46 8.62 0.78 15.68
C ASN A 46 9.10 -0.56 16.25
N GLU A 47 8.24 -1.26 16.98
CA GLU A 47 8.56 -2.61 17.50
C GLU A 47 8.78 -3.61 16.36
N LYS A 48 7.92 -3.60 15.34
CA LYS A 48 8.09 -4.40 14.12
C LYS A 48 9.40 -4.07 13.41
N ARG A 49 9.73 -2.78 13.28
CA ARG A 49 10.99 -2.34 12.65
C ARG A 49 12.22 -2.85 13.39
N ASP A 50 12.22 -2.76 14.72
CA ASP A 50 13.29 -3.30 15.55
C ASP A 50 13.40 -4.83 15.43
N LEU A 51 12.26 -5.54 15.44
CA LEU A 51 12.24 -6.99 15.21
C LEU A 51 12.83 -7.38 13.84
N TRP A 52 12.47 -6.66 12.78
CA TRP A 52 13.05 -6.88 11.45
C TRP A 52 14.56 -6.58 11.42
N PHE A 53 15.00 -5.50 12.08
CA PHE A 53 16.42 -5.18 12.16
C PHE A 53 17.20 -6.30 12.84
N ARG A 54 16.77 -6.73 14.03
CA ARG A 54 17.41 -7.84 14.77
C ARG A 54 17.42 -9.16 14.01
N HIS A 55 16.30 -9.47 13.34
CA HIS A 55 16.22 -10.65 12.48
C HIS A 55 17.29 -10.61 11.38
N ASN A 56 17.43 -9.46 10.72
CA ASN A 56 18.41 -9.25 9.65
C ASN A 56 19.86 -9.16 10.15
N THR A 57 20.10 -8.85 11.42
CA THR A 57 21.42 -8.91 12.08
C THR A 57 21.74 -10.30 12.64
N LEU A 58 20.91 -11.31 12.36
CA LEU A 58 21.06 -12.71 12.80
C LEU A 58 20.94 -12.92 14.32
N GLU A 59 20.24 -12.02 15.01
CA GLU A 59 19.90 -12.21 16.42
C GLU A 59 18.70 -13.16 16.57
N VAL A 60 18.67 -13.89 17.69
CA VAL A 60 17.55 -14.79 17.98
C VAL A 60 16.32 -13.97 18.38
N THR A 61 15.28 -14.04 17.55
CA THR A 61 13.97 -13.41 17.79
C THR A 61 12.85 -14.45 17.76
N ARG A 62 11.60 -14.06 18.07
CA ARG A 62 10.45 -14.85 17.62
C ARG A 62 10.44 -14.91 16.08
N PRO A 63 9.81 -15.91 15.44
CA PRO A 63 9.57 -15.88 14.00
C PRO A 63 8.82 -14.61 13.58
N LEU A 64 9.24 -14.01 12.47
CA LEU A 64 8.51 -12.93 11.82
C LEU A 64 7.63 -13.51 10.71
N ILE A 65 6.43 -12.95 10.57
CA ILE A 65 5.46 -13.33 9.54
C ILE A 65 5.34 -12.16 8.56
N PHE A 66 5.48 -12.45 7.27
CA PHE A 66 5.24 -11.49 6.20
C PHE A 66 4.19 -12.08 5.26
N CYS A 67 3.11 -11.34 5.02
CA CYS A 67 2.03 -11.79 4.17
C CYS A 67 1.87 -10.86 2.96
N ASP A 68 2.14 -11.37 1.76
CA ASP A 68 1.79 -10.71 0.51
C ASP A 68 0.80 -11.57 -0.29
N PRO A 69 -0.48 -11.14 -0.38
CA PRO A 69 -1.49 -11.80 -1.20
C PRO A 69 -1.18 -11.88 -2.69
N GLU A 70 -0.23 -11.09 -3.22
CA GLU A 70 0.09 -11.02 -4.65
C GLU A 70 -1.19 -10.82 -5.52
N ASN A 71 -1.57 -11.81 -6.33
CA ASN A 71 -2.77 -11.74 -7.16
C ASN A 71 -4.09 -11.75 -6.35
N GLY A 72 -4.05 -12.25 -5.11
CA GLY A 72 -5.18 -12.26 -4.18
C GLY A 72 -5.64 -10.86 -3.75
N TRP A 73 -4.85 -9.81 -4.02
CA TRP A 73 -5.27 -8.43 -3.79
C TRP A 73 -6.58 -8.06 -4.52
N ASN A 74 -6.87 -8.71 -5.65
CA ASN A 74 -8.11 -8.50 -6.39
C ASN A 74 -9.36 -9.02 -5.66
N GLU A 75 -9.19 -9.97 -4.73
CA GLU A 75 -10.26 -10.55 -3.91
C GLU A 75 -10.45 -9.77 -2.61
N ILE A 76 -9.39 -9.15 -2.10
CA ILE A 76 -9.40 -8.34 -0.87
C ILE A 76 -9.87 -6.92 -1.15
N ILE A 77 -9.30 -6.27 -2.17
CA ILE A 77 -9.65 -4.92 -2.62
C ILE A 77 -10.33 -5.05 -3.98
N THR A 78 -11.65 -5.16 -3.93
CA THR A 78 -12.51 -5.35 -5.09
C THR A 78 -12.73 -4.03 -5.85
N GLU A 79 -13.05 -4.16 -7.14
CA GLU A 79 -13.40 -3.02 -8.01
C GLU A 79 -14.55 -2.18 -7.44
N ALA A 80 -15.52 -2.81 -6.75
CA ALA A 80 -16.65 -2.13 -6.12
C ALA A 80 -16.26 -1.22 -4.95
N GLN A 81 -15.10 -1.46 -4.32
CA GLN A 81 -14.58 -0.61 -3.25
C GLN A 81 -13.84 0.63 -3.78
N MET A 82 -13.42 0.63 -5.05
CA MET A 82 -12.66 1.72 -5.67
C MET A 82 -13.55 2.93 -5.96
N GLN A 83 -13.10 4.12 -5.59
CA GLN A 83 -13.89 5.36 -5.67
C GLN A 83 -13.30 6.37 -6.66
N CYS A 84 -11.99 6.34 -6.88
CA CYS A 84 -11.31 7.20 -7.83
C CYS A 84 -11.72 6.87 -9.27
N GLN A 85 -11.71 7.89 -10.12
CA GLN A 85 -12.07 7.77 -11.54
C GLN A 85 -10.86 7.84 -12.45
N GLY A 86 -9.89 8.72 -12.16
CA GLY A 86 -8.66 8.86 -12.94
C GLY A 86 -7.76 7.62 -12.83
N GLU A 87 -7.08 7.24 -13.93
CA GLU A 87 -6.28 6.01 -13.97
C GLU A 87 -5.14 6.03 -12.93
N LEU A 88 -4.34 7.10 -12.88
CA LEU A 88 -3.29 7.26 -11.86
C LEU A 88 -3.89 7.29 -10.44
N ALA A 89 -4.99 8.01 -10.25
CA ALA A 89 -5.63 8.14 -8.94
C ALA A 89 -6.15 6.79 -8.42
N ARG A 90 -6.62 5.93 -9.32
CA ARG A 90 -7.06 4.57 -8.99
C ARG A 90 -5.90 3.66 -8.62
N GLU A 91 -4.75 3.79 -9.28
CA GLU A 91 -3.53 3.06 -8.90
C GLU A 91 -3.08 3.45 -7.49
N TRP A 92 -3.04 4.75 -7.19
CA TRP A 92 -2.69 5.23 -5.86
C TRP A 92 -3.72 4.85 -4.80
N GLU A 93 -5.02 4.89 -5.13
CA GLU A 93 -6.08 4.41 -4.24
C GLU A 93 -5.88 2.93 -3.90
N MET A 94 -5.56 2.10 -4.89
CA MET A 94 -5.30 0.67 -4.67
C MET A 94 -4.12 0.49 -3.70
N THR A 95 -3.00 1.18 -3.94
CA THR A 95 -1.83 1.14 -3.04
C THR A 95 -2.21 1.52 -1.60
N LEU A 96 -2.88 2.65 -1.39
CA LEU A 96 -3.26 3.12 -0.06
C LEU A 96 -4.25 2.18 0.65
N ARG A 97 -5.15 1.54 -0.11
CA ARG A 97 -6.08 0.55 0.44
C ARG A 97 -5.37 -0.72 0.89
N LYS A 98 -4.35 -1.17 0.15
CA LYS A 98 -3.50 -2.29 0.58
C LYS A 98 -2.74 -1.96 1.86
N GLU A 99 -2.14 -0.77 1.94
CA GLU A 99 -1.49 -0.28 3.17
C GLU A 99 -2.43 -0.28 4.38
N THR A 100 -3.67 0.18 4.17
CA THR A 100 -4.70 0.17 5.20
C THR A 100 -5.03 -1.28 5.62
N PHE A 101 -5.23 -2.18 4.66
CA PHE A 101 -5.53 -3.58 4.95
C PHE A 101 -4.39 -4.29 5.70
N TRP A 102 -3.13 -4.07 5.30
CA TRP A 102 -1.97 -4.56 6.03
C TRP A 102 -1.96 -4.06 7.48
N GLY A 103 -2.20 -2.76 7.69
CA GLY A 103 -2.15 -2.16 9.02
C GLY A 103 -3.31 -2.53 9.95
N GLU A 104 -4.47 -2.87 9.40
CA GLU A 104 -5.70 -3.11 10.18
C GLU A 104 -6.08 -4.59 10.30
N SER A 105 -5.82 -5.40 9.27
CA SER A 105 -6.48 -6.72 9.12
C SER A 105 -5.52 -7.89 8.87
N MET A 106 -4.35 -7.65 8.26
CA MET A 106 -3.47 -8.75 7.85
C MET A 106 -2.91 -9.54 9.05
N GLY A 107 -2.61 -8.84 10.15
CA GLY A 107 -2.07 -9.46 11.37
C GLY A 107 -0.64 -9.99 11.22
N ASP A 108 0.12 -9.43 10.27
CA ASP A 108 1.51 -9.79 10.02
C ASP A 108 2.50 -8.78 10.64
N ASP A 109 3.80 -9.05 10.47
CA ASP A 109 4.89 -8.20 10.95
C ASP A 109 5.36 -7.17 9.93
N ARG A 110 4.64 -6.99 8.81
CA ARG A 110 4.95 -5.93 7.86
C ARG A 110 4.80 -4.57 8.54
N VAL A 111 5.80 -3.72 8.38
CA VAL A 111 5.81 -2.35 8.90
C VAL A 111 4.99 -1.45 7.99
N ILE A 112 4.08 -0.67 8.55
CA ILE A 112 3.40 0.41 7.84
C ILE A 112 4.29 1.66 7.88
N GLU A 113 4.63 2.16 6.71
CA GLU A 113 5.63 3.20 6.52
C GLU A 113 4.98 4.58 6.30
N PRO A 114 5.52 5.69 6.84
CA PRO A 114 4.97 7.04 6.68
C PRO A 114 5.37 7.70 5.35
N TYR A 115 5.64 6.91 4.32
CA TYR A 115 6.00 7.39 2.99
C TYR A 115 5.08 6.81 1.92
N PHE A 116 4.93 7.54 0.82
CA PHE A 116 4.26 7.06 -0.37
C PHE A 116 5.24 7.11 -1.54
N GLN A 117 5.57 5.94 -2.09
CA GLN A 117 6.53 5.84 -3.17
C GLN A 117 5.87 6.21 -4.50
N VAL A 118 6.48 7.18 -5.20
CA VAL A 118 6.08 7.57 -6.54
C VAL A 118 7.23 7.18 -7.48
N PRO A 119 6.96 6.49 -8.60
CA PRO A 119 8.00 6.13 -9.55
C PRO A 119 8.65 7.38 -10.16
N TYR A 120 9.92 7.25 -10.52
CA TYR A 120 10.64 8.29 -11.27
C TYR A 120 10.03 8.43 -12.67
N VAL A 121 9.90 9.68 -13.15
CA VAL A 121 9.31 10.03 -14.46
C VAL A 121 10.40 10.49 -15.41
#